data_AF-A0A0V0QNF4-F1
#
_entry.id   AF-A0A0V0QNF4-F1
#
_cell.length_a   1.000
_cell.length_b   1.000
_cell.length_c   1.000
_cell.angle_alpha   90.00
_cell.angle_beta   90.00
_cell.angle_gamma   90.00
#
_symmetry.space_group_name_H-M   'P 1'
#
loop_
_entity.id
_entity.type
_entity.pdbx_description
1 polymer ?
#
loop_
_entity_poly.entity_id
_entity_poly.type
_entity_poly.pdbx_seq_one_letter_code
_entity_poly.pdbx_strand_id
1 'polypeptide(L)'
;MKLNKPCVFKISGNDTKTILINSYNQVKFYNWFYNSGISDNNNRGLSTKGYPLFGFIKIPKILPKYFSLIIFFFVISLSLTCFGPITLFKFTVISNLLLGIIYFSQIWAERSGSYHRECMSIVILFYLAFNPDFYGLFKNQKNGAYLSLTQSYSCLIMIFIKIHLITIYLGSVIQKGFLSIVQRSFWHQYTPYTLVWLASWSKPFYPKLQDFLLRNPNFAQISGFFTFIFEGMFGLQLLIQDISMQYTIQILMSLGLMSFHLGVFFIQGIDYITFWNPVFIIYFFRAGNFLNCEELINLYKQILEFQVQKEQVQINELIQVLPALFFCSFQILYCFTFLEDFNFNIPPFTCCPMFVYINKIKSNKPQFYILQDPNQSISYENLEWMQPFFKYDFGLGVQEQDYGKIPFKFIGFGCFYSLNSKSKIFQHLFTRELLEKEGFFLYSNFDISESLVQDLQNIVNILHSKDICDQWNWKELKYNEIQYLIQQKNQIYRKFINEIQQSEEESSVQ
;
A
#
# COMPACT_ATOMS: atom_id res chain seq x y z
N MET A 1 -21.22 -10.77 53.88
CA MET A 1 -20.23 -11.25 52.89
C MET A 1 -20.26 -10.33 51.68
N LYS A 2 -19.27 -9.43 51.59
CA LYS A 2 -19.08 -8.52 50.44
C LYS A 2 -18.36 -9.33 49.35
N LEU A 3 -19.01 -9.55 48.21
CA LEU A 3 -18.36 -10.14 47.05
C LEU A 3 -17.51 -9.06 46.36
N ASN A 4 -16.23 -9.40 46.21
CA ASN A 4 -15.15 -8.53 45.79
C ASN A 4 -15.37 -7.94 44.39
N LYS A 5 -14.99 -6.67 44.26
CA LYS A 5 -14.79 -5.97 42.98
C LYS A 5 -13.79 -6.77 42.12
N PRO A 6 -13.99 -6.89 40.80
CA PRO A 6 -12.97 -7.45 39.93
C PRO A 6 -11.76 -6.50 39.92
N CYS A 7 -10.59 -7.04 40.27
CA CYS A 7 -9.30 -6.40 40.07
C CYS A 7 -9.14 -6.01 38.60
N VAL A 8 -9.18 -4.72 38.32
CA VAL A 8 -8.69 -4.15 37.07
C VAL A 8 -7.16 -4.26 37.11
N PHE A 9 -6.61 -5.25 36.39
CA PHE A 9 -5.19 -5.25 36.08
C PHE A 9 -4.92 -4.09 35.12
N LYS A 10 -4.29 -3.04 35.66
CA LYS A 10 -3.67 -1.98 34.88
C LYS A 10 -2.43 -2.58 34.22
N ILE A 11 -2.56 -3.05 32.97
CA ILE A 11 -1.41 -3.46 32.17
C ILE A 11 -0.71 -2.16 31.73
N SER A 12 0.31 -1.78 32.50
CA SER A 12 1.24 -0.73 32.13
C SER A 12 2.07 -1.18 30.93
N GLY A 13 1.97 -0.43 29.83
CA GLY A 13 3.01 -0.23 28.81
C GLY A 13 3.86 -1.45 28.46
N ASN A 14 3.32 -2.33 27.62
CA ASN A 14 4.09 -3.17 26.72
C ASN A 14 3.15 -3.65 25.61
N ASP A 15 2.72 -2.70 24.78
CA ASP A 15 2.15 -3.01 23.47
C ASP A 15 3.25 -3.62 22.61
N THR A 16 3.43 -4.93 22.75
CA THR A 16 4.01 -5.73 21.69
C THR A 16 3.03 -5.63 20.52
N LYS A 17 3.24 -4.60 19.69
CA LYS A 17 2.56 -4.35 18.41
C LYS A 17 2.86 -5.52 17.48
N THR A 18 2.23 -6.65 17.78
CA THR A 18 2.43 -7.91 17.09
C THR A 18 1.57 -7.82 15.85
N ILE A 19 2.23 -7.96 14.70
CA ILE A 19 1.68 -7.94 13.34
C ILE A 19 0.91 -9.25 13.08
N LEU A 20 -0.01 -9.58 13.99
CA LEU A 20 -1.05 -10.57 13.79
C LEU A 20 -2.30 -9.81 13.35
N ILE A 21 -3.18 -10.47 12.59
CA ILE A 21 -4.50 -9.94 12.26
C ILE A 21 -5.11 -9.38 13.54
N ASN A 22 -5.15 -8.06 13.65
CA ASN A 22 -5.69 -7.37 14.82
C ASN A 22 -7.21 -7.39 14.72
N SER A 23 -7.76 -8.60 14.75
CA SER A 23 -9.15 -8.92 14.47
C SER A 23 -10.07 -8.09 15.35
N TYR A 24 -9.70 -7.91 16.62
CA TYR A 24 -10.43 -7.06 17.55
C TYR A 24 -10.52 -5.61 17.07
N ASN A 25 -9.39 -4.96 16.76
CA ASN A 25 -9.41 -3.56 16.34
C ASN A 25 -10.02 -3.37 14.95
N GLN A 26 -9.88 -4.35 14.05
CA GLN A 26 -10.52 -4.32 12.74
C GLN A 26 -12.03 -4.49 12.83
N VAL A 27 -12.52 -5.37 13.72
CA VAL A 27 -13.96 -5.50 13.99
C VAL A 27 -14.50 -4.22 14.63
N LYS A 28 -13.75 -3.63 15.58
CA LYS A 28 -14.11 -2.36 16.21
C LYS A 28 -14.18 -1.22 15.19
N PHE A 29 -13.16 -1.09 14.33
CA PHE A 29 -13.14 -0.15 13.22
C PHE A 29 -14.33 -0.37 12.29
N TYR A 30 -14.53 -1.60 11.81
CA TYR A 30 -15.60 -1.89 10.86
C TYR A 30 -16.98 -1.62 11.46
N ASN A 31 -17.18 -1.95 12.73
CA ASN A 31 -18.42 -1.65 13.44
C ASN A 31 -18.65 -0.15 13.56
N TRP A 32 -17.62 0.64 13.88
CA TRP A 32 -17.74 2.11 13.85
C TRP A 32 -18.05 2.60 12.44
N PHE A 33 -17.24 2.24 11.44
CA PHE A 33 -17.39 2.73 10.07
C PHE A 33 -18.75 2.38 9.47
N TYR A 34 -19.25 1.17 9.75
CA TYR A 34 -20.58 0.74 9.34
C TYR A 34 -21.70 1.65 9.90
N ASN A 35 -21.55 2.08 11.16
CA ASN A 35 -22.55 2.87 11.90
C ASN A 35 -22.29 4.38 11.88
N SER A 36 -21.17 4.85 11.34
CA SER A 36 -20.74 6.25 11.43
C SER A 36 -21.63 7.22 10.68
N GLY A 37 -22.42 6.74 9.72
CA GLY A 37 -23.19 7.58 8.80
C GLY A 37 -22.33 8.37 7.81
N ILE A 38 -21.01 8.09 7.71
CA ILE A 38 -20.13 8.66 6.69
C ILE A 38 -20.63 8.20 5.31
N SER A 39 -20.68 9.12 4.33
CA SER A 39 -21.17 8.84 2.97
C SER A 39 -20.48 7.63 2.32
N ASP A 40 -19.16 7.53 2.50
CA ASP A 40 -18.32 6.42 2.03
C ASP A 40 -18.59 5.07 2.71
N ASN A 41 -19.35 5.03 3.81
CA ASN A 41 -19.64 3.77 4.49
C ASN A 41 -20.49 2.79 3.67
N ASN A 42 -21.02 3.23 2.52
CA ASN A 42 -21.77 2.41 1.58
C ASN A 42 -20.89 1.84 0.47
N ASN A 43 -19.69 2.39 0.27
CA ASN A 43 -18.76 1.91 -0.73
C ASN A 43 -18.12 0.60 -0.27
N ARG A 44 -18.06 -0.39 -1.15
CA ARG A 44 -17.46 -1.71 -0.91
C ARG A 44 -16.73 -2.15 -2.16
N GLY A 45 -15.52 -2.62 -1.97
CA GLY A 45 -14.70 -3.06 -3.07
C GLY A 45 -13.23 -3.12 -2.72
N LEU A 46 -12.41 -3.35 -3.73
CA LEU A 46 -10.95 -3.34 -3.59
C LEU A 46 -10.37 -2.03 -4.15
N SER A 47 -9.09 -1.76 -3.89
CA SER A 47 -8.40 -0.55 -4.36
C SER A 47 -8.91 0.75 -3.71
N THR A 48 -8.41 1.89 -4.18
CA THR A 48 -8.59 3.24 -3.58
C THR A 48 -10.04 3.71 -3.43
N LYS A 49 -10.94 3.29 -4.32
CA LYS A 49 -12.36 3.72 -4.33
C LYS A 49 -13.34 2.65 -3.86
N GLY A 50 -12.85 1.51 -3.40
CA GLY A 50 -13.72 0.34 -3.20
C GLY A 50 -14.42 -0.05 -4.51
N TYR A 51 -13.65 -0.39 -5.54
CA TYR A 51 -14.19 -0.81 -6.83
C TYR A 51 -14.87 -2.18 -6.79
N PRO A 52 -15.92 -2.39 -7.61
CA PRO A 52 -16.44 -3.72 -7.87
C PRO A 52 -15.33 -4.67 -8.34
N LEU A 53 -15.41 -5.94 -7.94
CA LEU A 53 -14.51 -6.97 -8.38
C LEU A 53 -14.63 -7.11 -9.92
N PHE A 54 -13.50 -7.11 -10.63
CA PHE A 54 -13.44 -7.04 -12.10
C PHE A 54 -14.15 -5.82 -12.74
N GLY A 55 -14.51 -4.80 -11.95
CA GLY A 55 -15.21 -3.61 -12.43
C GLY A 55 -16.74 -3.76 -12.55
N PHE A 56 -17.30 -4.96 -12.37
CA PHE A 56 -18.75 -5.19 -12.50
C PHE A 56 -19.38 -6.01 -11.37
N ILE A 57 -18.62 -6.79 -10.60
CA ILE A 57 -19.17 -7.60 -9.51
C ILE A 57 -19.16 -6.78 -8.22
N LYS A 58 -20.32 -6.27 -7.82
CA LYS A 58 -20.47 -5.52 -6.57
C LYS A 58 -20.24 -6.44 -5.37
N ILE A 59 -19.42 -5.99 -4.42
CA ILE A 59 -19.17 -6.75 -3.18
C ILE A 59 -20.23 -6.36 -2.14
N PRO A 60 -20.92 -7.33 -1.50
CA PRO A 60 -21.95 -7.02 -0.52
C PRO A 60 -21.38 -6.33 0.72
N LYS A 61 -22.19 -5.43 1.29
CA LYS A 61 -21.97 -4.82 2.61
C LYS A 61 -22.36 -5.81 3.70
N ILE A 62 -21.42 -6.15 4.56
CA ILE A 62 -21.60 -7.20 5.59
C ILE A 62 -22.01 -6.56 6.92
N LEU A 63 -22.89 -7.20 7.69
CA LEU A 63 -23.18 -6.71 9.06
C LEU A 63 -21.98 -6.94 9.99
N PRO A 64 -21.69 -6.04 10.95
CA PRO A 64 -20.54 -6.17 11.85
C PRO A 64 -20.43 -7.54 12.56
N LYS A 65 -21.57 -8.13 12.97
CA LYS A 65 -21.62 -9.47 13.57
C LYS A 65 -21.13 -10.60 12.67
N TYR A 66 -21.27 -10.45 11.35
CA TYR A 66 -20.81 -11.44 10.37
C TYR A 66 -19.37 -11.15 9.94
N PHE A 67 -18.91 -9.90 10.06
CA PHE A 67 -17.54 -9.54 9.73
C PHE A 67 -16.51 -10.26 10.63
N SER A 68 -16.81 -10.41 11.93
CA SER A 68 -15.96 -11.20 12.84
C SER A 68 -15.91 -12.68 12.44
N LEU A 69 -17.03 -13.26 12.00
CA LEU A 69 -17.08 -14.63 11.48
C LEU A 69 -16.27 -14.77 10.19
N ILE A 70 -16.34 -13.79 9.27
CA ILE A 70 -15.54 -13.78 8.05
C ILE A 70 -14.05 -13.77 8.40
N ILE A 71 -13.60 -12.95 9.35
CA ILE A 71 -12.21 -12.96 9.81
C ILE A 71 -11.83 -14.33 10.37
N PHE A 72 -12.66 -14.90 11.23
CA PHE A 72 -12.42 -16.22 11.82
C PHE A 72 -12.29 -17.31 10.75
N PHE A 73 -13.23 -17.37 9.80
CA PHE A 73 -13.17 -18.33 8.69
C PHE A 73 -11.99 -18.07 7.77
N PHE A 74 -11.62 -16.81 7.53
CA PHE A 74 -10.45 -16.46 6.73
C PHE A 74 -9.17 -16.97 7.40
N VAL A 75 -9.01 -16.77 8.71
CA VAL A 75 -7.87 -17.29 9.48
C VAL A 75 -7.83 -18.82 9.44
N ILE A 76 -8.96 -19.49 9.69
CA ILE A 76 -9.02 -20.95 9.63
C ILE A 76 -8.66 -21.46 8.24
N SER A 77 -9.24 -20.87 7.20
CA SER A 77 -8.97 -21.26 5.82
C SER A 77 -7.51 -21.03 5.43
N LEU A 78 -6.87 -19.99 5.97
CA LEU A 78 -5.44 -19.72 5.81
C LEU A 78 -4.61 -20.79 6.52
N SER A 79 -4.93 -21.10 7.78
CA SER A 79 -4.28 -22.17 8.53
C SER A 79 -4.44 -23.54 7.86
N LEU A 80 -5.62 -23.86 7.32
CA LEU A 80 -5.87 -25.09 6.59
C LEU A 80 -5.14 -25.13 5.24
N THR A 81 -4.91 -23.98 4.60
CA THR A 81 -4.08 -23.92 3.39
C THR A 81 -2.61 -24.20 3.70
N CYS A 82 -2.10 -23.68 4.82
CA CYS A 82 -0.70 -23.86 5.21
C CYS A 82 -0.41 -25.23 5.84
N PHE A 83 -1.33 -25.75 6.65
CA PHE A 83 -1.09 -26.92 7.51
C PHE A 83 -2.10 -28.06 7.29
N GLY A 84 -3.12 -27.85 6.46
CA GLY A 84 -4.14 -28.86 6.19
C GLY A 84 -3.68 -29.91 5.19
N PRO A 85 -4.51 -30.95 4.97
CA PRO A 85 -4.23 -31.97 3.98
C PRO A 85 -4.13 -31.37 2.57
N ILE A 86 -3.13 -31.80 1.79
CA ILE A 86 -2.94 -31.36 0.39
C ILE A 86 -4.18 -31.57 -0.49
N THR A 87 -5.01 -32.56 -0.14
CA THR A 87 -6.28 -32.86 -0.84
C THR A 87 -7.32 -31.75 -0.70
N LEU A 88 -7.23 -30.92 0.34
CA LEU A 88 -8.12 -29.78 0.57
C LEU A 88 -7.51 -28.46 0.09
N PHE A 89 -6.23 -28.44 -0.29
CA PHE A 89 -5.49 -27.22 -0.56
C PHE A 89 -6.19 -26.30 -1.57
N LYS A 90 -6.68 -26.84 -2.69
CA LYS A 90 -7.39 -26.01 -3.69
C LYS A 90 -8.65 -25.39 -3.11
N PHE A 91 -9.45 -26.18 -2.40
CA PHE A 91 -10.67 -25.69 -1.76
C PHE A 91 -10.37 -24.61 -0.73
N THR A 92 -9.33 -24.79 0.08
CA THR A 92 -8.93 -23.80 1.09
C THR A 92 -8.31 -22.55 0.47
N VAL A 93 -7.57 -22.66 -0.64
CA VAL A 93 -7.07 -21.50 -1.40
C VAL A 93 -8.22 -20.70 -2.02
N ILE A 94 -9.18 -21.37 -2.67
CA ILE A 94 -10.37 -20.69 -3.21
C ILE A 94 -11.18 -20.05 -2.08
N SER A 95 -11.37 -20.76 -0.98
CA SER A 95 -12.05 -20.23 0.20
C SER A 95 -11.32 -19.00 0.75
N ASN A 96 -9.98 -19.03 0.84
CA ASN A 96 -9.17 -17.89 1.23
C ASN A 96 -9.31 -16.71 0.27
N LEU A 97 -9.33 -16.98 -1.03
CA LEU A 97 -9.50 -15.93 -2.03
C LEU A 97 -10.85 -15.24 -1.84
N LEU A 98 -11.94 -16.00 -1.74
CA LEU A 98 -13.28 -15.47 -1.57
C LEU A 98 -13.43 -14.73 -0.23
N LEU A 99 -13.00 -15.36 0.86
CA LEU A 99 -13.04 -14.75 2.19
C LEU A 99 -12.15 -13.52 2.28
N GLY A 100 -10.98 -13.54 1.63
CA GLY A 100 -10.05 -12.41 1.55
C GLY A 100 -10.66 -11.23 0.79
N ILE A 101 -11.27 -11.47 -0.38
CA ILE A 101 -12.00 -10.43 -1.15
C ILE A 101 -13.11 -9.81 -0.29
N ILE A 102 -13.91 -10.66 0.36
CA ILE A 102 -15.02 -10.24 1.22
C ILE A 102 -14.50 -9.44 2.42
N TYR A 103 -13.44 -9.90 3.09
CA TYR A 103 -12.83 -9.25 4.24
C TYR A 103 -12.18 -7.91 3.89
N PHE A 104 -11.24 -7.89 2.93
CA PHE A 104 -10.48 -6.69 2.58
C PHE A 104 -11.38 -5.59 2.03
N SER A 105 -12.44 -5.96 1.32
CA SER A 105 -13.42 -4.98 0.80
C SER A 105 -14.30 -4.32 1.85
N GLN A 106 -14.39 -4.86 3.07
CA GLN A 106 -15.11 -4.21 4.16
C GLN A 106 -14.27 -3.12 4.84
N ILE A 107 -12.95 -3.26 4.77
CA ILE A 107 -11.96 -2.39 5.42
C ILE A 107 -11.12 -1.61 4.42
N TRP A 108 -11.60 -1.45 3.18
CA TRP A 108 -10.92 -0.65 2.15
C TRP A 108 -10.72 0.80 2.61
N ALA A 109 -11.70 1.36 3.33
CA ALA A 109 -11.64 2.69 3.92
C ALA A 109 -10.60 2.76 5.04
N GLU A 110 -10.18 1.62 5.62
CA GLU A 110 -9.06 1.64 6.55
C GLU A 110 -7.71 1.89 5.81
N ARG A 111 -7.70 1.61 4.51
CA ARG A 111 -6.49 1.29 3.74
C ARG A 111 -6.37 2.11 2.46
N SER A 112 -7.26 3.06 2.22
CA SER A 112 -7.36 3.80 0.96
C SER A 112 -6.07 4.55 0.60
N GLY A 113 -5.23 4.92 1.58
CA GLY A 113 -3.91 5.50 1.34
C GLY A 113 -2.78 4.50 1.07
N SER A 114 -3.07 3.20 1.06
CA SER A 114 -2.09 2.10 0.95
C SER A 114 -2.71 0.83 0.40
N TYR A 115 -3.64 1.02 -0.53
CA TYR A 115 -4.28 0.00 -1.35
C TYR A 115 -3.29 -1.01 -1.98
N HIS A 116 -2.00 -0.67 -2.07
CA HIS A 116 -0.92 -1.58 -2.46
C HIS A 116 -0.76 -2.78 -1.51
N ARG A 117 -1.15 -2.68 -0.24
CA ARG A 117 -0.98 -3.73 0.78
C ARG A 117 -1.69 -5.01 0.37
N GLU A 118 -3.01 -5.01 0.31
CA GLU A 118 -3.81 -6.22 0.09
C GLU A 118 -3.85 -6.70 -1.36
N CYS A 119 -3.66 -5.79 -2.34
CA CYS A 119 -3.71 -6.15 -3.75
C CYS A 119 -2.79 -7.32 -4.06
N MET A 120 -1.56 -7.31 -3.52
CA MET A 120 -0.60 -8.38 -3.78
C MET A 120 -1.05 -9.73 -3.21
N SER A 121 -1.61 -9.76 -2.00
CA SER A 121 -2.11 -11.01 -1.40
C SER A 121 -3.28 -11.60 -2.19
N ILE A 122 -4.21 -10.74 -2.65
CA ILE A 122 -5.35 -11.19 -3.46
C ILE A 122 -4.88 -11.72 -4.82
N VAL A 123 -3.95 -11.02 -5.48
CA VAL A 123 -3.32 -11.44 -6.74
C VAL A 123 -2.66 -12.81 -6.60
N ILE A 124 -1.91 -13.05 -5.52
CA ILE A 124 -1.25 -14.34 -5.29
C ILE A 124 -2.26 -15.44 -5.07
N LEU A 125 -3.30 -15.19 -4.28
CA LEU A 125 -4.38 -16.16 -4.07
C LEU A 125 -5.10 -16.48 -5.39
N PHE A 126 -5.23 -15.52 -6.31
CA PHE A 126 -5.72 -15.77 -7.67
C PHE A 126 -4.79 -16.69 -8.45
N TYR A 127 -3.49 -16.39 -8.51
CA TYR A 127 -2.51 -17.24 -9.17
C TYR A 127 -2.51 -18.67 -8.62
N LEU A 128 -2.60 -18.82 -7.30
CA LEU A 128 -2.66 -20.12 -6.64
C LEU A 128 -3.99 -20.86 -6.90
N ALA A 129 -5.13 -20.15 -6.91
CA ALA A 129 -6.45 -20.73 -7.14
C ALA A 129 -6.61 -21.31 -8.55
N PHE A 130 -5.93 -20.70 -9.54
CA PHE A 130 -5.93 -21.14 -10.93
C PHE A 130 -4.81 -22.13 -11.28
N ASN A 131 -3.99 -22.55 -10.30
CA ASN A 131 -2.93 -23.53 -10.55
C ASN A 131 -3.52 -24.92 -10.87
N PRO A 132 -3.28 -25.50 -12.06
CA PRO A 132 -3.80 -26.81 -12.49
C PRO A 132 -3.24 -28.00 -11.68
N ASP A 133 -2.17 -27.80 -10.92
CA ASP A 133 -1.42 -28.88 -10.29
C ASP A 133 -2.01 -29.37 -8.96
N PHE A 134 -2.74 -28.49 -8.25
CA PHE A 134 -3.26 -28.80 -6.91
C PHE A 134 -4.50 -29.70 -6.87
N TYR A 135 -4.98 -30.18 -8.02
CA TYR A 135 -6.24 -30.93 -8.10
C TYR A 135 -6.12 -32.40 -7.68
N GLY A 136 -4.92 -32.89 -7.34
CA GLY A 136 -4.71 -34.29 -7.01
C GLY A 136 -5.03 -35.26 -8.16
N LEU A 137 -5.33 -34.74 -9.36
CA LEU A 137 -5.65 -35.51 -10.56
C LEU A 137 -4.49 -36.44 -10.98
N PHE A 138 -3.28 -36.14 -10.52
CA PHE A 138 -2.07 -36.86 -10.92
C PHE A 138 -1.57 -37.90 -9.90
N LYS A 139 -2.26 -38.07 -8.76
CA LYS A 139 -1.80 -38.96 -7.67
C LYS A 139 -1.92 -40.46 -7.97
N ASN A 140 -2.58 -40.86 -9.06
CA ASN A 140 -2.95 -42.26 -9.32
C ASN A 140 -2.24 -42.94 -10.51
N GLN A 141 -1.20 -42.36 -11.11
CA GLN A 141 -0.45 -43.06 -12.18
C GLN A 141 1.03 -43.22 -11.84
N LYS A 142 1.47 -44.47 -11.68
CA LYS A 142 2.84 -44.92 -11.30
C LYS A 142 3.95 -44.55 -12.30
N ASN A 143 3.71 -43.70 -13.28
CA ASN A 143 4.69 -43.38 -14.33
C ASN A 143 5.41 -42.07 -14.00
N GLY A 144 6.73 -42.13 -13.80
CA GLY A 144 7.59 -41.00 -13.42
C GLY A 144 7.52 -39.77 -14.35
N ALA A 145 7.01 -39.91 -15.57
CA ALA A 145 6.79 -38.81 -16.52
C ALA A 145 5.68 -37.81 -16.10
N TYR A 146 4.80 -38.17 -15.15
CA TYR A 146 3.76 -37.25 -14.66
C TYR A 146 4.23 -36.38 -13.50
N LEU A 147 5.17 -36.88 -12.68
CA LEU A 147 5.77 -36.10 -11.60
C LEU A 147 6.49 -34.86 -12.15
N SER A 148 7.14 -34.99 -13.31
CA SER A 148 7.77 -33.87 -14.02
C SER A 148 6.75 -32.84 -14.52
N LEU A 149 5.59 -33.27 -15.04
CA LEU A 149 4.57 -32.34 -15.54
C LEU A 149 3.90 -31.55 -14.41
N THR A 150 3.63 -32.19 -13.28
CA THR A 150 3.10 -31.51 -12.09
C THR A 150 4.07 -30.43 -11.60
N GLN A 151 5.35 -30.78 -11.47
CA GLN A 151 6.40 -29.82 -11.11
C GLN A 151 6.47 -28.65 -12.11
N SER A 152 6.27 -28.89 -13.41
CA SER A 152 6.23 -27.86 -14.44
C SER A 152 5.11 -26.82 -14.22
N TYR A 153 3.90 -27.25 -13.85
CA TYR A 153 2.77 -26.34 -13.64
C TYR A 153 2.91 -25.50 -12.36
N SER A 154 3.34 -26.12 -11.26
CA SER A 154 3.65 -25.38 -10.03
C SER A 154 4.78 -24.36 -10.25
N CYS A 155 5.81 -24.72 -11.04
CA CYS A 155 6.84 -23.77 -11.46
C CYS A 155 6.28 -22.62 -12.30
N LEU A 156 5.34 -22.89 -13.20
CA LEU A 156 4.73 -21.88 -14.07
C LEU A 156 3.98 -20.79 -13.27
N ILE A 157 3.22 -21.18 -12.25
CA ILE A 157 2.53 -20.21 -11.38
C ILE A 157 3.51 -19.36 -10.57
N MET A 158 4.59 -19.97 -10.07
CA MET A 158 5.65 -19.20 -9.42
C MET A 158 6.30 -18.19 -10.38
N ILE A 159 6.49 -18.57 -11.64
CA ILE A 159 7.00 -17.68 -12.68
C ILE A 159 6.06 -16.50 -12.91
N PHE A 160 4.74 -16.72 -13.01
CA PHE A 160 3.78 -15.62 -13.15
C PHE A 160 3.83 -14.65 -11.95
N ILE A 161 3.91 -15.17 -10.72
CA ILE A 161 4.06 -14.33 -9.52
C ILE A 161 5.37 -13.52 -9.60
N LYS A 162 6.49 -14.15 -9.98
CA LYS A 162 7.78 -13.47 -10.14
C LYS A 162 7.73 -12.40 -11.23
N ILE A 163 7.16 -12.67 -12.40
CA ILE A 163 7.00 -11.69 -13.49
C ILE A 163 6.12 -10.53 -13.04
N HIS A 164 5.01 -10.82 -12.34
CA HIS A 164 4.13 -9.78 -11.79
C HIS A 164 4.90 -8.83 -10.86
N LEU A 165 5.70 -9.36 -9.93
CA LEU A 165 6.55 -8.55 -9.05
C LEU A 165 7.61 -7.78 -9.81
N ILE A 166 8.31 -8.43 -10.75
CA ILE A 166 9.34 -7.79 -11.56
C ILE A 166 8.77 -6.59 -12.31
N THR A 167 7.57 -6.75 -12.86
CA THR A 167 6.86 -5.70 -13.59
C THR A 167 6.57 -4.48 -12.72
N ILE A 168 6.14 -4.68 -11.48
CA ILE A 168 5.88 -3.59 -10.53
C ILE A 168 7.16 -2.78 -10.26
N TYR A 169 8.24 -3.47 -9.94
CA TYR A 169 9.50 -2.82 -9.54
C TYR A 169 10.26 -2.22 -10.72
N LEU A 170 10.33 -2.94 -11.85
CA LEU A 170 10.92 -2.42 -13.07
C LEU A 170 10.11 -1.23 -13.62
N GLY A 171 8.78 -1.32 -13.59
CA GLY A 171 7.88 -0.22 -13.89
C GLY A 171 8.20 0.99 -13.00
N SER A 172 8.45 0.78 -11.71
CA SER A 172 8.78 1.85 -10.76
C SER A 172 10.06 2.59 -11.14
N VAL A 173 11.12 1.86 -11.47
CA VAL A 173 12.39 2.45 -11.90
C VAL A 173 12.25 3.24 -13.19
N ILE A 174 11.54 2.68 -14.18
CA ILE A 174 11.31 3.35 -15.46
C ILE A 174 10.53 4.63 -15.25
N GLN A 175 9.45 4.60 -14.47
CA GLN A 175 8.65 5.78 -14.19
C GLN A 175 9.41 6.82 -13.37
N LYS A 176 10.13 6.43 -12.31
CA LYS A 176 11.00 7.33 -11.51
C LYS A 176 12.08 7.97 -12.37
N GLY A 177 12.71 7.20 -13.26
CA GLY A 177 13.72 7.67 -14.20
C GLY A 177 13.15 8.65 -15.21
N PHE A 178 12.03 8.29 -15.86
CA PHE A 178 11.32 9.13 -16.81
C PHE A 178 10.88 10.46 -16.18
N LEU A 179 10.21 10.42 -15.02
CA LEU A 179 9.79 11.61 -14.30
C LEU A 179 10.97 12.46 -13.82
N SER A 180 12.11 11.83 -13.50
CA SER A 180 13.35 12.55 -13.17
C SER A 180 13.91 13.34 -14.35
N ILE A 181 13.86 12.76 -15.54
CA ILE A 181 14.26 13.43 -16.79
C ILE A 181 13.29 14.58 -17.10
N VAL A 182 11.99 14.31 -17.08
CA VAL A 182 10.94 15.30 -17.40
C VAL A 182 10.98 16.49 -16.45
N GLN A 183 11.14 16.24 -15.14
CA GLN A 183 11.17 17.30 -14.12
C GLN A 183 12.58 17.82 -13.84
N ARG A 184 13.60 17.36 -14.59
CA ARG A 184 15.02 17.73 -14.44
C ARG A 184 15.52 17.68 -13.00
N SER A 185 15.05 16.70 -12.24
CA SER A 185 15.29 16.55 -10.80
C SER A 185 15.40 15.06 -10.51
N PHE A 186 16.35 14.62 -9.69
CA PHE A 186 16.49 13.19 -9.40
C PHE A 186 15.55 12.76 -8.28
N TRP A 187 14.70 11.77 -8.53
CA TRP A 187 13.73 11.25 -7.57
C TRP A 187 14.30 10.96 -6.17
N HIS A 188 15.42 10.23 -6.10
CA HIS A 188 16.03 9.79 -4.85
C HIS A 188 16.51 10.95 -3.96
N GLN A 189 16.75 12.13 -4.54
CA GLN A 189 17.21 13.30 -3.79
C GLN A 189 16.11 13.97 -2.96
N TYR A 190 14.85 13.86 -3.41
CA TYR A 190 13.72 14.63 -2.86
C TYR A 190 12.66 13.75 -2.22
N THR A 191 12.21 12.70 -2.91
CA THR A 191 11.00 11.98 -2.52
C THR A 191 11.15 11.22 -1.19
N PRO A 192 12.20 10.42 -0.95
CA PRO A 192 12.35 9.70 0.32
C PRO A 192 12.33 10.65 1.53
N TYR A 193 13.02 11.78 1.43
CA TYR A 193 13.07 12.79 2.47
C TYR A 193 11.71 13.45 2.70
N THR A 194 11.00 13.80 1.62
CA THR A 194 9.65 14.37 1.70
C THR A 194 8.64 13.38 2.29
N LEU A 195 8.78 12.07 2.01
CA LEU A 195 7.94 11.04 2.63
C LEU A 195 8.19 10.94 4.15
N VAL A 196 9.45 11.07 4.60
CA VAL A 196 9.76 11.15 6.05
C VAL A 196 9.09 12.38 6.66
N TRP A 197 9.14 13.53 5.97
CA TRP A 197 8.52 14.76 6.42
C TRP A 197 7.01 14.60 6.60
N LEU A 198 6.32 14.13 5.56
CA LEU A 198 4.88 13.89 5.58
C LEU A 198 4.49 12.90 6.69
N ALA A 199 5.22 11.77 6.78
CA ALA A 199 4.99 10.78 7.83
C ALA A 199 5.19 11.36 9.23
N SER A 200 6.10 12.31 9.41
CA SER A 200 6.36 12.92 10.72
C SER A 200 5.24 13.86 11.21
N TRP A 201 4.31 14.25 10.32
CA TRP A 201 3.06 14.93 10.66
C TRP A 201 1.97 13.94 11.03
N SER A 202 1.72 12.97 10.14
CA SER A 202 0.57 12.07 10.28
C SER A 202 0.84 10.89 11.23
N LYS A 203 2.06 10.37 11.28
CA LYS A 203 2.43 9.12 11.94
C LYS A 203 3.80 9.22 12.62
N PRO A 204 3.92 9.93 13.75
CA PRO A 204 5.16 10.01 14.52
C PRO A 204 5.43 8.70 15.32
N PHE A 205 5.46 7.55 14.64
CA PHE A 205 5.69 6.23 15.25
C PHE A 205 7.09 6.09 15.85
N TYR A 206 8.10 6.55 15.10
CA TYR A 206 9.50 6.55 15.51
C TYR A 206 10.06 7.98 15.39
N PRO A 207 9.58 8.92 16.23
CA PRO A 207 9.81 10.35 16.02
C PRO A 207 11.31 10.68 16.10
N LYS A 208 12.08 9.96 16.93
CA LYS A 208 13.54 10.12 17.00
C LYS A 208 14.24 9.71 15.71
N LEU A 209 13.81 8.63 15.06
CA LEU A 209 14.37 8.17 13.80
C LEU A 209 13.97 9.11 12.65
N GLN A 210 12.71 9.51 12.60
CA GLN A 210 12.21 10.49 11.63
C GLN A 210 12.95 11.82 11.78
N ASP A 211 13.06 12.37 12.99
CA ASP A 211 13.83 13.59 13.26
C ASP A 211 15.30 13.42 12.86
N PHE A 212 15.94 12.29 13.16
CA PHE A 212 17.31 12.02 12.73
C PHE A 212 17.44 12.08 11.20
N LEU A 213 16.55 11.43 10.44
CA LEU A 213 16.57 11.45 8.98
C LEU A 213 16.24 12.85 8.42
N LEU A 214 15.33 13.57 9.07
CA LEU A 214 15.02 14.96 8.70
C LEU A 214 16.20 15.90 8.90
N ARG A 215 16.99 15.70 9.96
CA ARG A 215 18.22 16.48 10.21
C ARG A 215 19.39 16.06 9.33
N ASN A 216 19.37 14.83 8.81
CA ASN A 216 20.44 14.25 8.01
C ASN A 216 19.90 13.74 6.66
N PRO A 217 19.48 14.64 5.75
CA PRO A 217 18.83 14.28 4.48
C PRO A 217 19.65 13.31 3.63
N ASN A 218 20.99 13.36 3.71
CA ASN A 218 21.89 12.48 2.97
C ASN A 218 21.58 10.99 3.22
N PHE A 219 21.18 10.59 4.44
CA PHE A 219 20.80 9.19 4.70
C PHE A 219 19.53 8.79 3.95
N ALA A 220 18.51 9.66 3.92
CA ALA A 220 17.29 9.41 3.16
C ALA A 220 17.59 9.34 1.65
N GLN A 221 18.51 10.17 1.15
CA GLN A 221 18.91 10.17 -0.26
C GLN A 221 19.68 8.90 -0.65
N ILE A 222 20.65 8.49 0.18
CA ILE A 222 21.40 7.25 -0.01
C ILE A 222 20.44 6.05 0.00
N SER A 223 19.50 6.02 0.95
CA SER A 223 18.46 4.98 1.00
C SER A 223 17.58 4.98 -0.26
N GLY A 224 17.17 6.16 -0.74
CA GLY A 224 16.44 6.30 -2.00
C GLY A 224 17.22 5.83 -3.22
N PHE A 225 18.51 6.11 -3.28
CA PHE A 225 19.39 5.67 -4.37
C PHE A 225 19.54 4.15 -4.38
N PHE A 226 19.78 3.53 -3.23
CA PHE A 226 19.83 2.08 -3.12
C PHE A 226 18.48 1.43 -3.44
N THR A 227 17.37 2.03 -3.02
CA THR A 227 16.02 1.58 -3.41
C THR A 227 15.90 1.54 -4.93
N PHE A 228 16.23 2.65 -5.61
CA PHE A 228 16.19 2.72 -7.07
C PHE A 228 17.08 1.65 -7.74
N ILE A 229 18.27 1.40 -7.21
CA ILE A 229 19.15 0.32 -7.69
C ILE A 229 18.50 -1.05 -7.50
N PHE A 230 18.02 -1.37 -6.31
CA PHE A 230 17.45 -2.68 -6.00
C PHE A 230 16.22 -2.98 -6.85
N GLU A 231 15.32 -2.00 -7.01
CA GLU A 231 14.16 -2.13 -7.89
C GLU A 231 14.57 -2.37 -9.35
N GLY A 232 15.64 -1.71 -9.83
CA GLY A 232 16.11 -1.82 -11.20
C GLY A 232 16.84 -3.14 -11.47
N MET A 233 17.70 -3.55 -10.53
CA MET A 233 18.40 -4.82 -10.58
C MET A 233 17.44 -6.02 -10.50
N PHE A 234 16.29 -5.86 -9.84
CA PHE A 234 15.22 -6.84 -9.83
C PHE A 234 14.64 -7.09 -11.23
N GLY A 235 14.69 -6.11 -12.15
CA GLY A 235 14.39 -6.32 -13.57
C GLY A 235 15.54 -6.96 -14.33
N LEU A 236 16.77 -6.52 -14.06
CA LEU A 236 17.98 -7.03 -14.73
C LEU A 236 18.22 -8.52 -14.54
N GLN A 237 17.68 -9.14 -13.48
CA GLN A 237 17.76 -10.58 -13.28
C GLN A 237 17.15 -11.41 -14.43
N LEU A 238 16.28 -10.82 -15.26
CA LEU A 238 15.75 -11.46 -16.47
C LEU A 238 16.79 -11.59 -17.59
N LEU A 239 17.88 -10.83 -17.53
CA LEU A 239 18.93 -10.80 -18.57
C LEU A 239 20.11 -11.73 -18.23
N ILE A 240 20.12 -12.33 -17.04
CA ILE A 240 21.24 -13.14 -16.55
C ILE A 240 21.04 -14.59 -16.99
N GLN A 241 21.96 -15.08 -17.83
CA GLN A 241 21.92 -16.45 -18.36
C GLN A 241 22.50 -17.48 -17.38
N ASP A 242 23.49 -17.09 -16.55
CA ASP A 242 24.05 -17.99 -15.55
C ASP A 242 23.04 -18.18 -14.40
N ILE A 243 22.51 -19.40 -14.29
CA ILE A 243 21.46 -19.75 -13.32
C ILE A 243 21.91 -19.53 -11.87
N SER A 244 23.18 -19.81 -11.56
CA SER A 244 23.71 -19.65 -10.19
C SER A 244 23.81 -18.19 -9.81
N MET A 245 24.33 -17.37 -10.72
CA MET A 245 24.42 -15.93 -10.57
C MET A 245 23.03 -15.29 -10.51
N GLN A 246 22.11 -15.72 -11.37
CA GLN A 246 20.73 -15.26 -11.41
C GLN A 246 20.02 -15.53 -10.08
N TYR A 247 20.14 -16.75 -9.55
CA TYR A 247 19.55 -17.11 -8.26
C TYR A 247 20.13 -16.31 -7.10
N THR A 248 21.44 -16.10 -7.10
CA THR A 248 22.11 -15.27 -6.08
C THR A 248 21.59 -13.83 -6.12
N ILE A 249 21.46 -13.25 -7.31
CA ILE A 249 20.93 -11.89 -7.49
C ILE A 249 19.46 -11.83 -7.08
N GLN A 250 18.65 -12.83 -7.44
CA GLN A 250 17.24 -12.93 -7.00
C GLN A 250 17.11 -12.85 -5.47
N ILE A 251 17.92 -13.62 -4.73
CA ILE A 251 17.92 -13.61 -3.26
C ILE A 251 18.35 -12.25 -2.74
N LEU A 252 19.46 -11.69 -3.24
CA LEU A 252 19.98 -10.42 -2.78
C LEU A 252 18.98 -9.27 -3.02
N MET A 253 18.33 -9.25 -4.19
CA MET A 253 17.33 -8.24 -4.51
C MET A 253 16.05 -8.43 -3.69
N SER A 254 15.60 -9.67 -3.49
CA SER A 254 14.50 -10.00 -2.60
C SER A 254 14.73 -9.49 -1.17
N LEU A 255 15.92 -9.75 -0.60
CA LEU A 255 16.33 -9.21 0.70
C LEU A 255 16.39 -7.67 0.72
N GLY A 256 16.89 -7.06 -0.36
CA GLY A 256 16.89 -5.60 -0.52
C GLY A 256 15.49 -5.00 -0.51
N LEU A 257 14.54 -5.60 -1.23
CA LEU A 257 13.15 -5.15 -1.28
C LEU A 257 12.39 -5.41 0.02
N MET A 258 12.64 -6.54 0.70
CA MET A 258 12.13 -6.77 2.05
C MET A 258 12.65 -5.73 3.05
N SER A 259 13.93 -5.34 2.91
CA SER A 259 14.55 -4.29 3.73
C SER A 259 13.98 -2.91 3.42
N PHE A 260 13.65 -2.63 2.15
CA PHE A 260 12.93 -1.41 1.75
C PHE A 260 11.58 -1.31 2.47
N HIS A 261 10.78 -2.38 2.47
CA HIS A 261 9.47 -2.40 3.15
C HIS A 261 9.60 -2.27 4.67
N LEU A 262 10.64 -2.86 5.28
CA LEU A 262 10.99 -2.60 6.68
C LEU A 262 11.28 -1.12 6.91
N GLY A 263 12.07 -0.49 6.02
CA GLY A 263 12.34 0.94 6.07
C GLY A 263 11.07 1.78 5.99
N VAL A 264 10.16 1.46 5.08
CA VAL A 264 8.85 2.13 4.97
C VAL A 264 8.04 1.99 6.26
N PHE A 265 8.01 0.82 6.88
CA PHE A 265 7.35 0.63 8.18
C PHE A 265 7.95 1.51 9.28
N PHE A 266 9.27 1.49 9.46
CA PHE A 266 9.92 2.25 10.54
C PHE A 266 9.91 3.76 10.30
N ILE A 267 9.97 4.20 9.05
CA ILE A 267 10.05 5.63 8.72
C ILE A 267 8.66 6.24 8.56
N GLN A 268 7.73 5.50 7.97
CA GLN A 268 6.43 6.01 7.56
C GLN A 268 5.25 5.43 8.35
N GLY A 269 5.44 4.38 9.15
CA GLY A 269 4.34 3.70 9.84
C GLY A 269 3.38 3.01 8.87
N ILE A 270 3.85 2.64 7.67
CA ILE A 270 3.13 1.82 6.70
C ILE A 270 3.67 0.38 6.78
N ASP A 271 2.83 -0.53 7.23
CA ASP A 271 3.03 -1.97 7.25
C ASP A 271 2.77 -2.61 5.86
N TYR A 272 3.72 -2.43 4.95
CA TYR A 272 3.85 -3.30 3.78
C TYR A 272 4.44 -4.68 4.12
N ILE A 273 5.11 -4.81 5.27
CA ILE A 273 5.80 -6.04 5.69
C ILE A 273 4.84 -7.22 5.70
N THR A 274 3.66 -7.08 6.31
CA THR A 274 2.66 -8.15 6.43
C THR A 274 2.27 -8.77 5.11
N PHE A 275 2.14 -7.94 4.08
CA PHE A 275 1.53 -8.35 2.81
C PHE A 275 2.56 -8.62 1.71
N TRP A 276 3.69 -7.91 1.73
CA TRP A 276 4.70 -7.97 0.68
C TRP A 276 5.87 -8.90 1.02
N ASN A 277 6.36 -8.91 2.27
CA ASN A 277 7.52 -9.72 2.63
C ASN A 277 7.28 -11.24 2.46
N PRO A 278 6.10 -11.81 2.79
CA PRO A 278 5.83 -13.21 2.52
C PRO A 278 5.92 -13.58 1.04
N VAL A 279 5.61 -12.63 0.15
CA VAL A 279 5.67 -12.84 -1.30
C VAL A 279 7.11 -12.96 -1.77
N PHE A 280 8.00 -12.15 -1.23
CA PHE A 280 9.43 -12.18 -1.56
C PHE A 280 10.12 -13.49 -1.16
N ILE A 281 9.53 -14.24 -0.23
CA ILE A 281 10.01 -15.59 0.13
C ILE A 281 10.04 -16.50 -1.11
N ILE A 282 9.21 -16.24 -2.13
CA ILE A 282 9.20 -17.02 -3.39
C ILE A 282 10.57 -17.05 -4.09
N TYR A 283 11.41 -16.03 -3.90
CA TYR A 283 12.74 -15.94 -4.52
C TYR A 283 13.82 -16.76 -3.79
N PHE A 284 13.53 -17.28 -2.59
CA PHE A 284 14.42 -18.21 -1.89
C PHE A 284 14.22 -19.65 -2.34
N PHE A 285 13.24 -19.90 -3.21
CA PHE A 285 13.01 -21.20 -3.81
C PHE A 285 13.55 -21.22 -5.24
N ARG A 286 14.35 -22.24 -5.55
CA ARG A 286 14.88 -22.47 -6.91
C ARG A 286 13.81 -22.81 -7.94
N ALA A 287 12.65 -23.30 -7.49
CA ALA A 287 11.52 -23.56 -8.35
C ALA A 287 11.05 -22.27 -9.02
N GLY A 288 10.77 -22.33 -10.33
CA GLY A 288 10.42 -21.14 -11.11
C GLY A 288 11.57 -20.14 -11.28
N ASN A 289 12.84 -20.56 -11.17
CA ASN A 289 13.97 -19.74 -11.60
C ASN A 289 14.17 -19.71 -13.12
N PHE A 290 13.38 -20.49 -13.87
CA PHE A 290 13.31 -20.52 -15.33
C PHE A 290 12.77 -19.20 -15.88
N LEU A 291 13.53 -18.12 -15.74
CA LEU A 291 13.23 -16.80 -16.31
C LEU A 291 14.10 -16.52 -17.54
N ASN A 292 14.77 -17.54 -18.04
CA ASN A 292 15.21 -17.61 -19.42
C ASN A 292 13.93 -17.76 -20.30
N CYS A 293 13.66 -16.79 -21.18
CA CYS A 293 12.50 -16.84 -22.09
C CYS A 293 12.49 -18.11 -22.97
N GLU A 294 13.65 -18.61 -23.36
CA GLU A 294 13.81 -19.83 -24.15
C GLU A 294 13.40 -21.07 -23.34
N GLU A 295 13.75 -21.15 -22.07
CA GLU A 295 13.31 -22.23 -21.16
C GLU A 295 11.80 -22.18 -20.91
N LEU A 296 11.21 -20.98 -20.77
CA LEU A 296 9.77 -20.84 -20.65
C LEU A 296 9.04 -21.26 -21.93
N ILE A 297 9.57 -20.87 -23.09
CA ILE A 297 9.08 -21.29 -24.40
C ILE A 297 9.23 -22.81 -24.56
N ASN A 298 10.37 -23.38 -24.16
CA ASN A 298 10.63 -24.81 -24.24
C ASN A 298 9.75 -25.59 -23.26
N LEU A 299 9.50 -25.08 -22.06
CA LEU A 299 8.55 -25.64 -21.11
C LEU A 299 7.13 -25.64 -21.68
N TYR A 300 6.72 -24.52 -22.28
CA TYR A 300 5.42 -24.40 -22.93
C TYR A 300 5.29 -25.34 -24.15
N LYS A 301 6.34 -25.43 -24.97
CA LYS A 301 6.42 -26.40 -26.08
C LYS A 301 6.35 -27.83 -25.56
N GLN A 302 7.08 -28.18 -24.50
CA GLN A 302 7.02 -29.50 -23.88
C GLN A 302 5.61 -29.81 -23.35
N ILE A 303 4.93 -28.83 -22.73
CA ILE A 303 3.53 -28.98 -22.30
C ILE A 303 2.64 -29.25 -23.52
N LEU A 304 2.78 -28.46 -24.60
CA LEU A 304 2.01 -28.64 -25.84
C LEU A 304 2.32 -29.97 -26.56
N GLU A 305 3.59 -30.39 -26.62
CA GLU A 305 4.04 -31.61 -27.29
C GLU A 305 3.64 -32.87 -26.50
N PHE A 306 3.78 -32.85 -25.17
CA PHE A 306 3.30 -33.92 -24.29
C PHE A 306 1.79 -34.09 -24.37
N GLN A 307 1.08 -32.98 -24.60
CA GLN A 307 -0.35 -32.98 -24.86
C GLN A 307 -0.65 -33.68 -26.20
N VAL A 308 -0.04 -33.29 -27.31
CA VAL A 308 -0.32 -33.87 -28.65
C VAL A 308 -0.15 -35.40 -28.73
N GLN A 309 0.78 -35.99 -27.95
CA GLN A 309 1.02 -37.45 -27.98
C GLN A 309 -0.06 -38.29 -27.27
N LYS A 310 -0.94 -37.69 -26.47
CA LYS A 310 -2.14 -38.35 -25.96
C LYS A 310 -3.32 -37.79 -26.74
N GLU A 311 -3.89 -38.57 -27.65
CA GLU A 311 -5.00 -38.21 -28.58
C GLU A 311 -6.29 -37.67 -27.91
N GLN A 312 -6.31 -37.43 -26.60
CA GLN A 312 -7.36 -36.72 -25.88
C GLN A 312 -6.75 -35.65 -24.98
N VAL A 313 -6.22 -34.57 -25.57
CA VAL A 313 -5.92 -33.36 -24.82
C VAL A 313 -7.23 -32.66 -24.50
N GLN A 314 -7.57 -32.63 -23.23
CA GLN A 314 -8.62 -31.76 -22.75
C GLN A 314 -8.13 -30.30 -22.87
N ILE A 315 -8.74 -29.54 -23.78
CA ILE A 315 -8.67 -28.06 -23.90
C ILE A 315 -8.67 -27.34 -22.52
N ASN A 316 -9.19 -28.01 -21.50
CA ASN A 316 -9.25 -27.63 -20.09
C ASN A 316 -7.92 -27.19 -19.46
N GLU A 317 -6.75 -27.71 -19.83
CA GLU A 317 -5.47 -27.35 -19.17
C GLU A 317 -4.95 -25.97 -19.61
N LEU A 318 -4.99 -25.67 -20.91
CA LEU A 318 -4.59 -24.35 -21.42
C LEU A 318 -5.52 -23.25 -20.88
N ILE A 319 -6.82 -23.54 -20.81
CA ILE A 319 -7.82 -22.65 -20.22
C ILE A 319 -7.49 -22.31 -18.76
N GLN A 320 -6.84 -23.20 -18.00
CA GLN A 320 -6.48 -22.94 -16.61
C GLN A 320 -5.33 -21.94 -16.45
N VAL A 321 -4.46 -21.79 -17.46
CA VAL A 321 -3.35 -20.83 -17.44
C VAL A 321 -3.76 -19.44 -17.96
N LEU A 322 -4.79 -19.36 -18.81
CA LEU A 322 -5.27 -18.10 -19.40
C LEU A 322 -5.56 -17.00 -18.36
N PRO A 323 -6.18 -17.25 -17.19
CA PRO A 323 -6.36 -16.24 -16.17
C PRO A 323 -5.04 -15.66 -15.67
N ALA A 324 -4.04 -16.52 -15.39
CA ALA A 324 -2.74 -16.07 -14.90
C ALA A 324 -2.02 -15.20 -15.94
N LEU A 325 -2.07 -15.60 -17.22
CA LEU A 325 -1.55 -14.81 -18.33
C LEU A 325 -2.27 -13.47 -18.44
N PHE A 326 -3.61 -13.47 -18.41
CA PHE A 326 -4.43 -12.27 -18.48
C PHE A 326 -4.07 -11.26 -17.38
N PHE A 327 -4.00 -11.70 -16.11
CA PHE A 327 -3.63 -10.82 -15.00
C PHE A 327 -2.20 -10.29 -15.13
N CYS A 328 -1.26 -11.14 -15.56
CA CYS A 328 0.12 -10.74 -15.76
C CYS A 328 0.26 -9.70 -16.89
N SER A 329 -0.38 -9.93 -18.03
CA SER A 329 -0.41 -8.97 -19.14
C SER A 329 -1.06 -7.65 -18.74
N PHE A 330 -2.14 -7.71 -17.97
CA PHE A 330 -2.83 -6.51 -17.50
C PHE A 330 -1.95 -5.70 -16.52
N GLN A 331 -1.21 -6.39 -15.62
CA GLN A 331 -0.21 -5.78 -14.76
C GLN A 331 0.92 -5.09 -15.55
N ILE A 332 1.43 -5.74 -16.61
CA ILE A 332 2.45 -5.17 -17.52
C ILE A 332 1.92 -3.91 -18.19
N LEU A 333 0.74 -4.00 -18.81
CA LEU A 333 0.11 -2.84 -19.45
C LEU A 333 -0.06 -1.70 -18.45
N TYR A 334 -0.60 -1.98 -17.26
CA TYR A 334 -0.85 -0.97 -16.24
C TYR A 334 0.44 -0.27 -15.77
N CYS A 335 1.51 -1.02 -15.49
CA CYS A 335 2.79 -0.46 -15.07
C CYS A 335 3.47 0.40 -16.14
N PHE A 336 3.36 0.06 -17.42
CA PHE A 336 4.09 0.76 -18.48
C PHE A 336 3.30 1.88 -19.18
N THR A 337 2.00 1.99 -18.90
CA THR A 337 1.13 3.02 -19.50
C THR A 337 1.01 4.29 -18.66
N PHE A 338 1.67 4.35 -17.48
CA PHE A 338 1.58 5.48 -16.55
C PHE A 338 0.13 5.79 -16.14
N LEU A 339 -0.80 4.83 -16.26
CA LEU A 339 -2.25 5.07 -16.06
C LEU A 339 -2.58 5.61 -14.68
N GLU A 340 -1.86 5.16 -13.64
CA GLU A 340 -2.00 5.71 -12.29
C GLU A 340 -1.76 7.22 -12.26
N ASP A 341 -0.77 7.71 -13.01
CA ASP A 341 -0.42 9.12 -13.03
C ASP A 341 -1.52 10.01 -13.63
N PHE A 342 -2.38 9.40 -14.44
CA PHE A 342 -3.56 10.00 -15.03
C PHE A 342 -4.82 9.78 -14.18
N ASN A 343 -4.66 9.31 -12.94
CA ASN A 343 -5.75 8.97 -12.03
C ASN A 343 -6.72 7.90 -12.61
N PHE A 344 -6.25 7.10 -13.58
CA PHE A 344 -6.94 5.87 -13.95
C PHE A 344 -6.73 4.90 -12.79
N ASN A 345 -7.82 4.70 -12.06
CA ASN A 345 -7.80 3.87 -10.88
C ASN A 345 -7.30 2.47 -11.21
N ILE A 346 -6.51 1.96 -10.29
CA ILE A 346 -5.88 0.66 -10.34
C ILE A 346 -6.98 -0.38 -10.34
N PRO A 347 -7.14 -1.15 -11.43
CA PRO A 347 -8.12 -2.21 -11.46
C PRO A 347 -7.79 -3.22 -10.37
N PRO A 348 -8.79 -3.89 -9.79
CA PRO A 348 -8.54 -4.95 -8.84
C PRO A 348 -7.53 -5.92 -9.46
N PHE A 349 -6.58 -6.38 -8.66
CA PHE A 349 -5.51 -7.32 -9.06
C PHE A 349 -4.34 -6.73 -9.86
N THR A 350 -4.24 -5.40 -9.90
CA THR A 350 -2.99 -4.76 -10.28
C THR A 350 -2.39 -4.02 -9.09
N CYS A 351 -1.08 -3.83 -9.15
CA CYS A 351 -0.38 -2.93 -8.27
C CYS A 351 0.34 -1.88 -9.12
N CYS A 352 0.17 -0.60 -8.82
CA CYS A 352 1.02 0.39 -9.46
C CYS A 352 2.44 0.38 -8.89
N PRO A 353 3.39 0.94 -9.64
CA PRO A 353 4.70 1.23 -9.10
C PRO A 353 4.64 2.30 -8.00
N MET A 354 5.25 2.03 -6.85
CA MET A 354 5.13 2.91 -5.69
C MET A 354 6.03 4.14 -5.78
N PHE A 355 5.54 5.25 -5.22
CA PHE A 355 6.29 6.49 -4.97
C PHE A 355 6.94 7.08 -6.22
N VAL A 356 6.35 6.98 -7.41
CA VAL A 356 7.02 7.37 -8.66
C VAL A 356 7.22 8.88 -8.80
N TYR A 357 6.32 9.67 -8.21
CA TYR A 357 6.38 11.12 -8.27
C TYR A 357 7.53 11.72 -7.48
N ILE A 358 8.08 12.80 -8.05
CA ILE A 358 9.06 13.64 -7.38
C ILE A 358 8.33 14.63 -6.49
N ASN A 359 8.44 14.38 -5.19
CA ASN A 359 7.89 15.20 -4.13
C ASN A 359 9.02 15.95 -3.44
N LYS A 360 8.89 17.27 -3.34
CA LYS A 360 9.78 18.16 -2.61
C LYS A 360 9.03 18.69 -1.38
N ILE A 361 9.72 18.93 -0.26
CA ILE A 361 9.10 19.53 0.93
C ILE A 361 8.54 20.92 0.62
N LYS A 362 9.31 21.77 -0.08
CA LYS A 362 8.78 22.99 -0.67
C LYS A 362 8.48 22.77 -2.13
N SER A 363 7.24 23.01 -2.51
CA SER A 363 6.77 22.77 -3.85
C SER A 363 5.65 23.74 -4.20
N ASN A 364 5.64 24.17 -5.45
CA ASN A 364 4.48 24.87 -6.04
C ASN A 364 3.33 23.90 -6.41
N LYS A 365 3.31 22.71 -5.80
CA LYS A 365 2.27 21.69 -5.97
C LYS A 365 1.41 21.66 -4.71
N PRO A 366 0.12 21.29 -4.82
CA PRO A 366 -0.71 21.08 -3.66
C PRO A 366 -0.05 20.11 -2.67
N GLN A 367 -0.02 20.50 -1.41
CA GLN A 367 0.51 19.68 -0.32
C GLN A 367 -0.53 19.61 0.79
N PHE A 368 -0.61 18.44 1.39
CA PHE A 368 -1.60 18.08 2.39
C PHE A 368 -0.88 17.45 3.57
N TYR A 369 -1.22 17.93 4.75
CA TYR A 369 -0.68 17.48 6.03
C TYR A 369 -1.85 17.09 6.93
N ILE A 370 -1.64 16.08 7.76
CA ILE A 370 -2.62 15.61 8.73
C ILE A 370 -1.91 15.50 10.07
N LEU A 371 -2.52 16.08 11.10
CA LEU A 371 -2.23 15.85 12.51
C LEU A 371 -3.37 15.01 13.08
N GLN A 372 -3.04 14.01 13.88
CA GLN A 372 -4.02 13.16 14.56
C GLN A 372 -3.60 12.95 16.01
N ASP A 373 -4.59 12.83 16.90
CA ASP A 373 -4.32 12.55 18.31
C ASP A 373 -3.52 11.23 18.46
N PRO A 374 -2.33 11.24 19.07
CA PRO A 374 -1.52 10.05 19.29
C PRO A 374 -2.05 9.14 20.42
N ASN A 375 -2.95 9.63 21.29
CA ASN A 375 -3.39 8.92 22.50
C ASN A 375 -4.75 8.21 22.34
N GLN A 376 -5.25 8.06 21.11
CA GLN A 376 -6.59 7.55 20.86
C GLN A 376 -6.82 6.13 21.43
N SER A 377 -7.98 5.94 22.07
CA SER A 377 -8.41 4.68 22.69
C SER A 377 -8.68 3.51 21.72
N ILE A 378 -8.69 3.82 20.42
CA ILE A 378 -8.79 2.84 19.35
C ILE A 378 -7.48 2.97 18.60
N SER A 379 -6.76 1.86 18.44
CA SER A 379 -5.55 1.82 17.60
C SER A 379 -5.93 1.89 16.12
N TYR A 380 -6.53 3.02 15.76
CA TYR A 380 -6.60 3.55 14.40
C TYR A 380 -5.20 3.85 13.84
N GLU A 381 -4.14 3.57 14.61
CA GLU A 381 -2.74 3.47 14.19
C GLU A 381 -2.52 2.74 12.85
N ASN A 382 -3.45 1.84 12.48
CA ASN A 382 -3.41 1.10 11.21
C ASN A 382 -4.14 1.76 10.04
N LEU A 383 -4.90 2.82 10.29
CA LEU A 383 -5.45 3.62 9.21
C LEU A 383 -4.32 4.35 8.50
N GLU A 384 -4.13 4.06 7.23
CA GLU A 384 -3.10 4.69 6.43
C GLU A 384 -3.56 6.00 5.84
N TRP A 385 -3.73 7.00 6.71
CA TRP A 385 -3.98 8.39 6.35
C TRP A 385 -2.76 9.10 5.74
N MET A 386 -1.81 8.35 5.17
CA MET A 386 -0.61 8.91 4.53
C MET A 386 -0.90 9.55 3.17
N GLN A 387 -2.00 9.16 2.53
CA GLN A 387 -2.60 9.93 1.46
C GLN A 387 -3.90 10.53 1.98
N PRO A 388 -4.28 11.73 1.52
CA PRO A 388 -5.45 12.38 2.05
C PRO A 388 -6.65 11.48 1.82
N PHE A 389 -7.25 11.06 2.92
CA PHE A 389 -8.69 10.82 3.02
C PHE A 389 -9.51 12.09 2.73
N PHE A 390 -8.83 13.16 2.29
CA PHE A 390 -9.34 14.46 1.86
C PHE A 390 -8.79 14.79 0.46
N LYS A 391 -8.67 13.80 -0.44
CA LYS A 391 -8.37 14.05 -1.86
C LYS A 391 -9.66 14.47 -2.57
N TYR A 392 -10.24 15.57 -2.08
CA TYR A 392 -11.41 16.19 -2.68
C TYR A 392 -11.16 16.42 -4.19
N ASP A 393 -9.91 16.73 -4.55
CA ASP A 393 -9.33 16.94 -5.89
C ASP A 393 -9.57 15.82 -6.88
N PHE A 394 -9.76 14.60 -6.38
CA PHE A 394 -9.88 13.41 -7.20
C PHE A 394 -11.19 12.64 -6.94
N GLY A 395 -12.12 13.26 -6.18
CA GLY A 395 -13.30 12.58 -5.65
C GLY A 395 -12.94 11.36 -4.82
N LEU A 396 -11.89 11.49 -3.98
CA LEU A 396 -11.34 10.45 -3.12
C LEU A 396 -11.36 10.96 -1.67
N GLY A 397 -12.08 10.26 -0.79
CA GLY A 397 -12.05 10.53 0.64
C GLY A 397 -13.34 11.10 1.23
N VAL A 398 -13.30 11.36 2.53
CA VAL A 398 -14.41 11.82 3.34
C VAL A 398 -14.81 13.23 2.95
N GLN A 399 -16.11 13.43 2.80
CA GLN A 399 -16.70 14.73 2.51
C GLN A 399 -16.66 15.62 3.75
N GLU A 400 -16.61 16.94 3.57
CA GLU A 400 -16.54 17.90 4.68
C GLU A 400 -17.66 17.73 5.71
N GLN A 401 -18.88 17.44 5.23
CA GLN A 401 -20.04 17.14 6.07
C GLN A 401 -19.89 15.89 6.96
N ASP A 402 -18.90 15.03 6.67
CA ASP A 402 -18.64 13.79 7.38
C ASP A 402 -17.49 13.92 8.39
N TYR A 403 -16.78 15.06 8.45
CA TYR A 403 -15.63 15.25 9.35
C TYR A 403 -16.02 15.10 10.83
N GLY A 404 -17.17 15.66 11.22
CA GLY A 404 -17.71 15.52 12.58
C GLY A 404 -18.07 14.08 12.98
N LYS A 405 -18.10 13.13 12.03
CA LYS A 405 -18.40 11.71 12.28
C LYS A 405 -17.14 10.89 12.57
N ILE A 406 -15.96 11.48 12.37
CA ILE A 406 -14.66 10.85 12.65
C ILE A 406 -14.49 10.75 14.18
N PRO A 407 -14.15 9.58 14.74
CA PRO A 407 -14.25 9.29 16.16
C PRO A 407 -13.01 9.76 16.93
N PHE A 408 -12.17 10.56 16.29
CA PHE A 408 -10.94 11.08 16.85
C PHE A 408 -10.65 12.48 16.34
N LYS A 409 -9.95 13.27 17.16
CA LYS A 409 -9.58 14.63 16.80
C LYS A 409 -8.46 14.64 15.77
N PHE A 410 -8.65 15.40 14.71
CA PHE A 410 -7.65 15.56 13.65
C PHE A 410 -7.62 16.99 13.13
N ILE A 411 -6.49 17.38 12.55
CA ILE A 411 -6.34 18.60 11.77
C ILE A 411 -5.78 18.23 10.40
N GLY A 412 -6.53 18.50 9.34
CA GLY A 412 -6.04 18.46 7.97
C GLY A 412 -5.71 19.87 7.49
N PHE A 413 -4.51 20.12 6.98
CA PHE A 413 -4.11 21.46 6.54
C PHE A 413 -3.15 21.41 5.36
N GLY A 414 -2.99 22.54 4.66
CA GLY A 414 -2.07 22.61 3.53
C GLY A 414 -2.33 23.80 2.62
N CYS A 415 -1.92 23.68 1.36
CA CYS A 415 -2.11 24.72 0.36
C CYS A 415 -2.65 24.12 -0.94
N PHE A 416 -3.69 24.73 -1.50
CA PHE A 416 -4.12 24.50 -2.87
C PHE A 416 -3.39 25.47 -3.81
N TYR A 417 -2.94 24.94 -4.94
CA TYR A 417 -2.46 25.75 -6.06
C TYR A 417 -3.44 25.67 -7.20
N SER A 418 -3.65 26.81 -7.87
CA SER A 418 -4.47 26.84 -9.06
C SER A 418 -3.92 25.94 -10.16
N LEU A 419 -4.83 25.10 -10.63
CA LEU A 419 -4.65 24.22 -11.79
C LEU A 419 -4.70 25.00 -13.11
N ASN A 420 -4.87 26.33 -13.10
CA ASN A 420 -4.75 27.18 -14.30
C ASN A 420 -3.39 27.04 -14.99
N SER A 421 -2.36 26.64 -14.24
CA SER A 421 -1.02 26.33 -14.77
C SER A 421 -0.89 24.95 -15.43
N LYS A 422 -1.86 24.04 -15.24
CA LYS A 422 -1.86 22.70 -15.86
C LYS A 422 -2.62 22.72 -17.19
N SER A 423 -2.26 21.81 -18.10
CA SER A 423 -2.93 21.73 -19.40
C SER A 423 -4.43 21.42 -19.23
N LYS A 424 -5.27 21.98 -20.12
CA LYS A 424 -6.73 21.82 -20.09
C LYS A 424 -7.18 20.35 -20.06
N ILE A 425 -6.42 19.45 -20.70
CA ILE A 425 -6.69 18.01 -20.71
C ILE A 425 -6.68 17.44 -19.29
N PHE A 426 -5.76 17.90 -18.44
CA PHE A 426 -5.67 17.45 -17.05
C PHE A 426 -6.69 18.13 -16.14
N GLN A 427 -7.11 19.37 -16.45
CA GLN A 427 -8.09 20.10 -15.62
C GLN A 427 -9.44 19.36 -15.52
N HIS A 428 -9.83 18.61 -16.56
CA HIS A 428 -11.05 17.80 -16.55
C HIS A 428 -11.02 16.59 -15.60
N LEU A 429 -9.84 16.22 -15.10
CA LEU A 429 -9.67 15.10 -14.16
C LEU A 429 -9.84 15.53 -12.69
N PHE A 430 -9.97 16.83 -12.43
CA PHE A 430 -10.14 17.41 -11.10
C PHE A 430 -11.57 17.92 -10.89
N THR A 431 -12.07 17.84 -9.67
CA THR A 431 -13.35 18.43 -9.26
C THR A 431 -13.31 19.95 -9.39
N ARG A 432 -14.31 20.54 -10.07
CA ARG A 432 -14.32 21.98 -10.44
C ARG A 432 -14.16 22.92 -9.25
N GLU A 433 -14.68 22.58 -8.08
CA GLU A 433 -14.60 23.40 -6.86
C GLU A 433 -13.17 23.65 -6.36
N LEU A 434 -12.20 22.85 -6.81
CA LEU A 434 -10.79 23.02 -6.46
C LEU A 434 -9.97 23.76 -7.50
N LEU A 435 -10.51 23.93 -8.70
CA LEU A 435 -9.93 24.84 -9.68
C LEU A 435 -10.00 26.30 -9.18
N GLU A 436 -10.92 26.57 -8.25
CA GLU A 436 -11.28 27.92 -7.80
C GLU A 436 -10.69 28.29 -6.43
N LYS A 437 -10.32 27.31 -5.59
CA LYS A 437 -9.73 27.55 -4.27
C LYS A 437 -8.20 27.64 -4.39
N GLU A 438 -7.65 28.85 -4.33
CA GLU A 438 -6.22 29.08 -4.14
C GLU A 438 -5.92 29.39 -2.66
N GLY A 439 -4.82 28.83 -2.13
CA GLY A 439 -4.28 29.22 -0.83
C GLY A 439 -4.44 28.19 0.29
N PHE A 440 -4.29 28.67 1.52
CA PHE A 440 -4.32 27.85 2.72
C PHE A 440 -5.69 27.21 2.94
N PHE A 441 -5.71 25.92 3.27
CA PHE A 441 -6.91 25.25 3.74
C PHE A 441 -6.67 24.64 5.13
N LEU A 442 -7.75 24.54 5.89
CA LEU A 442 -7.78 23.94 7.21
C LEU A 442 -9.09 23.20 7.40
N TYR A 443 -9.00 21.96 7.88
CA TYR A 443 -10.10 21.08 8.21
C TYR A 443 -9.89 20.52 9.60
N SER A 444 -10.95 20.49 10.40
CA SER A 444 -10.97 19.97 11.76
C SER A 444 -12.34 19.45 12.10
N ASN A 445 -12.41 18.52 13.05
CA ASN A 445 -13.66 18.09 13.66
C ASN A 445 -13.81 18.56 15.13
N PHE A 446 -12.96 19.48 15.55
CA PHE A 446 -13.03 20.15 16.84
C PHE A 446 -12.55 21.61 16.69
N ASP A 447 -12.91 22.46 17.65
CA ASP A 447 -12.51 23.86 17.64
C ASP A 447 -11.00 24.00 17.87
N ILE A 448 -10.34 24.79 17.02
CA ILE A 448 -8.89 25.04 17.05
C ILE A 448 -8.65 26.49 17.45
N SER A 449 -7.64 26.74 18.30
CA SER A 449 -7.30 28.11 18.68
C SER A 449 -6.77 28.93 17.49
N GLU A 450 -7.08 30.22 17.45
CA GLU A 450 -6.53 31.15 16.44
C GLU A 450 -4.99 31.13 16.42
N SER A 451 -4.35 30.90 17.58
CA SER A 451 -2.89 30.77 17.64
C SER A 451 -2.38 29.56 16.87
N LEU A 452 -3.02 28.40 16.99
CA LEU A 452 -2.61 27.20 16.26
C LEU A 452 -2.92 27.34 14.76
N VAL A 453 -4.05 27.95 14.40
CA VAL A 453 -4.37 28.28 13.00
C VAL A 453 -3.27 29.14 12.38
N GLN A 454 -2.84 30.20 13.07
CA GLN A 454 -1.80 31.10 12.59
C GLN A 454 -0.46 30.37 12.42
N ASP A 455 -0.08 29.48 13.34
CA ASP A 455 1.15 28.69 13.23
C ASP A 455 1.10 27.73 12.02
N LEU A 456 -0.04 27.07 11.80
CA LEU A 456 -0.26 26.20 10.64
C LEU A 456 -0.21 26.98 9.33
N GLN A 457 -0.82 28.16 9.28
CA GLN A 457 -0.77 29.02 8.12
C GLN A 457 0.65 29.55 7.87
N ASN A 458 1.39 29.91 8.92
CA ASN A 458 2.77 30.36 8.82
C ASN A 458 3.68 29.28 8.24
N ILE A 459 3.58 28.04 8.73
CA ILE A 459 4.42 26.95 8.20
C ILE A 459 4.07 26.64 6.74
N VAL A 460 2.79 26.63 6.36
CA VAL A 460 2.36 26.46 4.97
C VAL A 460 2.91 27.59 4.10
N ASN A 461 2.82 28.85 4.54
CA ASN A 461 3.37 30.00 3.82
C ASN A 461 4.89 29.89 3.61
N ILE A 462 5.63 29.43 4.63
CA ILE A 462 7.09 29.18 4.52
C ILE A 462 7.37 28.06 3.50
N LEU A 463 6.53 27.03 3.46
CA LEU A 463 6.70 25.88 2.57
C LEU A 463 6.36 26.19 1.11
N HIS A 464 5.51 27.20 0.89
CA HIS A 464 4.92 27.53 -0.41
C HIS A 464 5.29 28.92 -0.96
N SER A 465 6.18 29.64 -0.27
CA SER A 465 6.69 30.94 -0.72
C SER A 465 7.38 30.84 -2.09
N LYS A 466 6.92 31.63 -3.07
CA LYS A 466 7.36 31.59 -4.47
C LYS A 466 8.85 31.87 -4.66
N ASP A 467 9.42 32.81 -3.91
CA ASP A 467 10.82 33.26 -4.04
C ASP A 467 11.84 32.15 -3.82
N ILE A 468 11.43 31.07 -3.17
CA ILE A 468 12.32 30.00 -2.69
C ILE A 468 12.23 28.76 -3.60
N CYS A 469 11.08 28.48 -4.22
CA CYS A 469 10.84 27.23 -4.94
C CYS A 469 11.68 27.06 -6.22
N ASP A 470 12.08 28.16 -6.86
CA ASP A 470 12.85 28.14 -8.12
C ASP A 470 14.39 28.05 -7.90
N GLN A 471 14.86 28.33 -6.67
CA GLN A 471 16.29 28.26 -6.29
C GLN A 471 16.65 27.00 -5.50
N TRP A 472 15.69 26.08 -5.31
CA TRP A 472 15.83 24.95 -4.39
C TRP A 472 16.75 23.81 -4.89
N ASN A 473 18.06 24.02 -4.71
CA ASN A 473 19.07 22.97 -4.66
C ASN A 473 19.27 22.56 -3.19
N TRP A 474 19.18 21.26 -2.84
CA TRP A 474 19.40 20.81 -1.45
C TRP A 474 20.74 21.21 -0.86
N LYS A 475 21.74 21.50 -1.72
CA LYS A 475 23.02 22.07 -1.29
C LYS A 475 22.87 23.44 -0.61
N GLU A 476 21.79 24.16 -0.90
CA GLU A 476 21.50 25.50 -0.40
C GLU A 476 20.47 25.53 0.74
N LEU A 477 19.80 24.41 1.02
CA LEU A 477 19.02 24.28 2.26
C LEU A 477 19.99 24.38 3.43
N LYS A 478 20.08 25.60 3.98
CA LYS A 478 20.90 25.84 5.15
C LYS A 478 20.35 24.92 6.22
N TYR A 479 21.22 24.09 6.78
CA TYR A 479 20.91 23.21 7.91
C TYR A 479 19.99 23.90 8.94
N ASN A 480 20.23 25.19 9.19
CA ASN A 480 19.43 26.06 10.05
C ASN A 480 17.94 26.16 9.67
N GLU A 481 17.60 26.21 8.39
CA GLU A 481 16.21 26.27 7.92
C GLU A 481 15.47 24.96 8.19
N ILE A 482 16.11 23.82 7.95
CA ILE A 482 15.56 22.50 8.27
C ILE A 482 15.35 22.37 9.78
N GLN A 483 16.34 22.76 10.59
CA GLN A 483 16.20 22.75 12.05
C GLN A 483 15.05 23.64 12.49
N TYR A 484 14.90 24.83 11.90
CA TYR A 484 13.80 25.73 12.17
C TYR A 484 12.45 25.09 11.84
N LEU A 485 12.28 24.48 10.66
CA LEU A 485 11.05 23.79 10.27
C LEU A 485 10.71 22.63 11.21
N ILE A 486 11.70 21.83 11.62
CA ILE A 486 11.50 20.75 12.59
C ILE A 486 11.08 21.30 13.96
N GLN A 487 11.69 22.39 14.41
CA GLN A 487 11.33 23.05 15.66
C GLN A 487 9.89 23.59 15.61
N GLN A 488 9.52 24.28 14.53
CA GLN A 488 8.16 24.79 14.32
C GLN A 488 7.14 23.66 14.31
N LYS A 489 7.39 22.58 13.55
CA LYS A 489 6.55 21.37 13.56
C LYS A 489 6.36 20.84 14.97
N ASN A 490 7.44 20.67 15.72
CA ASN A 490 7.38 20.10 17.08
C ASN A 490 6.64 21.03 18.06
N GLN A 491 6.72 22.34 17.88
CA GLN A 491 5.93 23.32 18.65
C GLN A 491 4.44 23.22 18.32
N ILE A 492 4.09 23.20 17.03
CA ILE A 492 2.72 23.02 16.53
C ILE A 492 2.13 21.73 17.06
N TYR A 493 2.87 20.62 16.99
CA TYR A 493 2.42 19.33 17.49
C TYR A 493 2.10 19.38 18.98
N ARG A 494 2.94 20.02 19.81
CA ARG A 494 2.67 20.18 21.26
C ARG A 494 1.42 21.01 21.52
N LYS A 495 1.22 22.12 20.79
CA LYS A 495 0.00 22.93 20.90
C LYS A 495 -1.25 22.12 20.57
N PHE A 496 -1.20 21.36 19.48
CA PHE A 496 -2.27 20.46 19.08
C PHE A 496 -2.64 19.43 20.17
N ILE A 497 -1.65 18.79 20.80
CA ILE A 497 -1.91 17.87 21.93
C ILE A 497 -2.58 18.57 23.10
N ASN A 498 -2.14 19.79 23.45
CA ASN A 498 -2.74 20.54 24.54
C ASN A 498 -4.20 20.92 24.23
N GLU A 499 -4.51 21.30 22.99
CA GLU A 499 -5.89 21.62 22.57
C GLU A 499 -6.81 20.40 22.59
N ILE A 500 -6.29 19.22 22.20
CA ILE A 500 -7.03 17.96 22.34
C ILE A 500 -7.40 17.73 23.80
N GLN A 501 -6.43 17.83 24.71
CA GLN A 501 -6.62 17.63 26.15
C GLN A 501 -7.64 18.62 26.72
N GLN A 502 -7.50 19.90 26.41
CA GLN A 502 -8.43 20.93 26.87
C GLN A 502 -9.86 20.65 26.39
N SER A 503 -10.04 20.33 25.11
CA SER A 503 -11.36 20.04 24.56
C SER A 503 -11.96 18.73 25.12
N GLU A 504 -11.14 17.75 25.52
CA GLU A 504 -11.63 16.56 26.24
C GLU A 504 -12.10 16.91 27.66
N GLU A 505 -11.35 17.76 28.37
CA GLU A 505 -11.74 18.26 29.69
C GLU A 505 -13.07 19.01 29.64
N GLU A 506 -13.25 19.92 28.66
CA GLU A 506 -14.49 20.66 28.45
C GLU A 506 -15.69 19.74 28.15
N SER A 507 -15.49 18.70 27.33
CA SER A 507 -16.53 17.72 27.00
C SER A 507 -16.92 16.82 28.18
N SER A 508 -16.04 16.65 29.17
CA SER A 508 -16.31 15.83 30.37
C SER A 508 -17.10 16.56 31.46
N VAL A 509 -17.17 17.89 31.38
CA VAL A 509 -17.88 18.76 32.34
C VAL A 509 -19.34 18.96 31.94
N GLN A 510 -19.65 18.82 30.65
CA GLN A 510 -21.01 18.85 30.09
C GLN A 510 -21.70 17.50 30.23
#